data_AF-A0A0R3RX30-F1
#
_entry.id   AF-A0A0R3RX30-F1
#
_cell.length_a   1.000
_cell.length_b   1.000
_cell.length_c   1.000
_cell.angle_alpha   90.00
_cell.angle_beta   90.00
_cell.angle_gamma   90.00
#
_symmetry.space_group_name_H-M   'P 1'
#
loop_
_entity.id
_entity.type
_entity.pdbx_description
1 polymer ?
#
loop_
_entity_poly.entity_id
_entity_poly.type
_entity_poly.pdbx_seq_one_letter_code
_entity_poly.pdbx_strand_id
1 'polypeptide(L)' 'MQANSRSDEIFAAVISFTLAVMGIATNGVAVTVIASAKHLQNAFGYSCMSHAIGDIGVLIVFATWIPFQLLV' A
#
# COMPACT_ATOMS: atom_id res chain seq x y z
N MET A 1 -4.11 13.13 27.32
CA MET A 1 -4.77 12.58 26.13
C MET A 1 -4.99 13.75 25.19
N GLN A 2 -4.21 13.85 24.11
CA GLN A 2 -4.32 14.95 23.16
C GLN A 2 -5.62 14.76 22.37
N ALA A 3 -6.53 15.73 22.43
CA ALA A 3 -7.75 15.70 21.64
C ALA A 3 -7.35 15.83 20.17
N ASN A 4 -7.60 14.77 19.39
CA ASN A 4 -7.33 14.77 17.95
C ASN A 4 -8.29 15.75 17.28
N SER A 5 -7.77 16.71 16.51
CA SER A 5 -8.64 17.66 15.83
C SER A 5 -9.20 17.03 14.55
N ARG A 6 -10.41 17.40 14.13
CA ARG A 6 -11.01 16.97 12.84
C ARG A 6 -10.06 17.20 11.65
N SER A 7 -9.28 18.28 11.69
CA SER A 7 -8.25 18.57 10.68
C SER A 7 -7.14 17.51 10.66
N ASP A 8 -6.69 17.04 11.82
CA ASP A 8 -5.64 16.03 11.93
C ASP A 8 -6.09 14.69 11.35
N GLU A 9 -7.37 14.33 11.55
CA GLU A 9 -8.01 13.15 10.94
C GLU A 9 -8.03 13.24 9.42
N ILE A 10 -8.42 14.40 8.87
CA ILE A 10 -8.44 14.63 7.43
C ILE A 10 -7.03 14.54 6.85
N PHE A 11 -6.03 15.16 7.49
CA PHE A 11 -4.64 15.07 7.04
C PHE A 11 -4.12 13.63 7.07
N ALA A 12 -4.38 12.89 8.16
CA ALA A 12 -3.99 11.49 8.27
C ALA A 12 -4.64 10.63 7.18
N ALA A 13 -5.92 10.86 6.88
CA ALA A 13 -6.63 10.14 5.84
C ALA A 13 -6.07 10.42 4.44
N VAL A 14 -5.81 11.69 4.12
CA VAL A 14 -5.23 12.09 2.82
C VAL A 14 -3.82 11.52 2.64
N ILE A 15 -2.97 11.61 3.66
CA ILE A 15 -1.61 11.06 3.62
C ILE A 15 -1.66 9.53 3.46
N SER A 16 -2.47 8.85 4.27
CA SER A 16 -2.60 7.39 4.22
C SER A 16 -3.11 6.92 2.86
N PHE A 17 -4.12 7.58 2.30
CA PHE A 17 -4.64 7.27 0.97
C PHE A 17 -3.59 7.48 -0.13
N THR A 18 -2.87 8.60 -0.08
CA THR A 18 -1.84 8.92 -1.08
C THR A 18 -0.70 7.88 -1.04
N LEU A 19 -0.23 7.53 0.16
CA LEU A 19 0.78 6.49 0.35
C LEU A 19 0.28 5.11 -0.07
N ALA A 20 -0.99 4.79 0.20
CA ALA A 20 -1.60 3.54 -0.22
C ALA A 20 -1.62 3.40 -1.75
N VAL A 21 -2.07 4.44 -2.46
CA VAL A 21 -2.09 4.44 -3.94
C VAL A 21 -0.68 4.31 -4.52
N MET A 22 0.28 5.09 -4.00
CA MET A 22 1.68 4.99 -4.46
C MET A 22 2.27 3.61 -4.17
N GLY A 23 2.02 3.06 -2.98
CA GLY A 23 2.51 1.75 -2.60
C GLY A 23 1.91 0.62 -3.45
N ILE A 24 0.63 0.71 -3.82
CA ILE A 24 0.00 -0.28 -4.72
C ILE A 24 0.67 -0.23 -6.09
N ALA A 25 0.92 0.98 -6.62
CA ALA A 25 1.57 1.15 -7.91
C ALA A 25 3.00 0.59 -7.89
N THR A 26 3.82 0.95 -6.90
CA THR A 26 5.22 0.50 -6.83
C THR A 26 5.33 -1.01 -6.57
N ASN A 27 4.50 -1.57 -5.70
CA ASN A 27 4.47 -3.02 -5.49
C ASN A 27 3.94 -3.77 -6.72
N GLY A 28 2.94 -3.22 -7.41
CA GLY A 28 2.47 -3.75 -8.69
C GLY A 28 3.57 -3.78 -9.75
N VAL A 29 4.41 -2.73 -9.81
CA VAL A 29 5.61 -2.69 -10.66
C VAL A 29 6.61 -3.77 -10.23
N ALA A 30 6.88 -3.94 -8.94
CA ALA A 30 7.80 -4.96 -8.46
C ALA A 30 7.34 -6.38 -8.85
N VAL A 31 6.05 -6.69 -8.64
CA VAL A 31 5.44 -7.96 -9.03
C VAL A 31 5.57 -8.20 -10.53
N THR A 32 5.23 -7.20 -11.35
CA THR A 32 5.30 -7.32 -12.82
C THR A 32 6.73 -7.46 -13.35
N VAL A 33 7.70 -6.73 -12.79
CA VAL A 33 9.11 -6.82 -13.16
C VAL A 33 9.67 -8.22 -12.82
N ILE A 34 9.40 -8.74 -11.62
CA ILE A 34 9.86 -10.07 -11.21
C ILE A 34 9.19 -11.16 -12.07
N ALA A 35 7.89 -11.02 -12.36
CA ALA A 35 7.17 -11.96 -13.22
C ALA A 35 7.69 -11.96 -14.68
N SER A 36 8.17 -10.83 -15.18
CA SER A 36 8.58 -10.68 -16.58
C SER A 36 10.07 -11.01 -16.82
N ALA A 37 10.93 -10.78 -15.83
CA ALA A 37 12.37 -10.97 -15.98
C ALA A 37 12.83 -12.35 -15.47
N LYS A 38 13.13 -13.27 -16.39
CA LYS A 38 13.56 -14.65 -16.07
C LYS A 38 14.73 -14.74 -15.08
N HIS A 39 15.67 -13.80 -15.12
CA HIS A 39 16.82 -13.78 -14.20
C HIS A 39 16.42 -13.43 -12.74
N LEU A 40 15.27 -12.78 -12.54
CA LEU A 40 14.70 -12.45 -11.23
C LEU A 40 13.78 -13.55 -10.69
N GLN A 41 13.41 -14.56 -11.48
CA GLN A 41 12.57 -15.69 -11.06
C GLN A 41 13.36 -16.74 -10.26
N ASN A 42 14.12 -16.27 -9.28
CA ASN A 42 14.89 -17.07 -8.34
C ASN A 42 14.29 -16.95 -6.93
N ALA A 43 14.82 -17.70 -5.96
CA ALA A 43 14.28 -17.73 -4.59
C ALA A 43 14.17 -16.33 -3.97
N PHE A 44 15.18 -15.46 -4.17
CA PHE A 44 15.16 -14.09 -3.68
C PHE A 44 14.06 -13.25 -4.34
N GLY A 45 13.94 -13.32 -5.66
CA GLY A 45 12.88 -12.58 -6.37
C GLY A 45 11.48 -13.04 -5.98
N TYR A 46 11.25 -14.34 -5.81
CA TYR A 46 9.95 -14.81 -5.30
C TYR A 46 9.66 -14.36 -3.86
N SER A 47 10.68 -14.26 -2.98
CA SER A 47 10.50 -13.65 -1.66
C SER A 47 10.13 -12.18 -1.73
N CYS A 48 10.77 -11.41 -2.62
CA CYS A 48 10.39 -10.01 -2.86
C CYS A 48 8.97 -9.90 -3.43
N MET A 49 8.59 -10.80 -4.34
CA MET A 49 7.26 -10.85 -4.93
C MET A 49 6.18 -11.18 -3.88
N SER A 50 6.41 -12.14 -2.98
CA SER A 50 5.45 -12.44 -1.91
C SER A 50 5.28 -11.28 -0.94
N HIS A 51 6.37 -10.55 -0.65
CA HIS A 51 6.30 -9.36 0.19
C HIS A 51 5.49 -8.26 -0.49
N ALA A 52 5.77 -7.99 -1.77
CA ALA A 52 5.05 -6.99 -2.56
C ALA A 52 3.55 -7.32 -2.69
N ILE A 53 3.19 -8.60 -2.85
CA ILE A 53 1.79 -9.05 -2.87
C ILE A 53 1.13 -8.83 -1.49
N GLY A 54 1.83 -9.15 -0.40
CA GLY A 54 1.37 -8.89 0.96
C GLY A 54 1.12 -7.40 1.21
N ASP A 55 2.06 -6.55 0.77
CA ASP A 55 1.95 -5.10 0.87
C ASP A 55 0.74 -4.57 0.10
N ILE A 56 0.50 -5.04 -1.13
CA ILE A 56 -0.71 -4.68 -1.90
C ILE A 56 -1.98 -4.97 -1.09
N GLY A 57 -2.06 -6.13 -0.44
CA GLY A 57 -3.20 -6.48 0.40
C GLY A 57 -3.45 -5.48 1.52
N VAL A 58 -2.41 -5.09 2.26
CA VAL A 58 -2.53 -4.11 3.35
C VAL A 58 -2.84 -2.70 2.82
N LEU A 59 -2.22 -2.31 1.72
CA LEU A 59 -2.43 -0.98 1.13
C LEU A 59 -3.85 -0.82 0.56
N ILE A 60 -4.49 -1.88 0.06
CA ILE A 60 -5.93 -1.84 -0.30
C ILE A 60 -6.79 -1.49 0.92
N VAL A 61 -6.47 -2.04 2.10
CA VAL A 61 -7.18 -1.68 3.34
C VAL A 61 -6.98 -0.20 3.66
N PHE A 62 -5.77 0.33 3.60
CA PHE A 62 -5.53 1.75 3.81
C PHE A 62 -6.22 2.65 2.78
N ALA A 63 -6.29 2.22 1.51
CA ALA A 63 -6.95 2.97 0.46
C ALA A 63 -8.48 2.99 0.57
N THR A 64 -9.09 2.03 1.27
CA THR A 64 -10.55 1.86 1.33
C THR A 64 -11.14 2.11 2.72
N TRP A 65 -10.55 1.54 3.77
CA TRP A 65 -11.07 1.60 5.15
C TRP A 65 -10.88 2.99 5.78
N ILE A 66 -9.71 3.61 5.60
CA ILE A 66 -9.41 4.92 6.19
C ILE A 66 -10.33 6.02 5.61
N PRO A 67 -10.52 6.14 4.29
CA PRO A 67 -11.46 7.12 3.74
C PRO A 67 -12.91 6.80 4.12
N PHE A 68 -13.28 5.52 4.18
CA PHE A 68 -14.62 5.11 4.61
C PHE A 68 -14.93 5.59 6.03
N GLN A 69 -14.00 5.43 6.97
CA GLN A 69 -14.15 5.94 8.34
C GLN A 69 -14.16 7.47 8.46
N LEU A 70 -13.63 8.19 7.46
CA LEU A 70 -13.75 9.65 7.45
C LEU A 70 -15.15 10.12 7.02
N LEU A 71 -15.84 9.31 6.21
CA LEU A 71 -17.14 9.61 5.61
C LEU A 71 -18.33 9.18 6.48
N VAL A 72 -18.16 8.15 7.32
CA VAL A 72 -19.18 7.62 8.27
C VAL A 72 -18.99 8.24 9.64
#